data_AF-A0A6C8N1T8-F1
#
_entry.id   AF-A0A6C8N1T8-F1
#
_cell.length_a   1.000
_cell.length_b   1.000
_cell.length_c   1.000
_cell.angle_alpha   90.00
_cell.angle_beta   90.00
_cell.angle_gamma   90.00
#
_symmetry.space_group_name_H-M   'P 1'
#
loop_
_entity.id
_entity.type
_entity.pdbx_description
1 polymer ?
#
loop_
_entity_poly.entity_id
_entity_poly.type
_entity_poly.pdbx_seq_one_letter_code
_entity_poly.pdbx_strand_id
1 'polypeptide(L)'
;MKEVNYREDDWREAKSALAPFAAANWVGGLFNNLEKVSKNMEEAEEDIQELDSDHAISFQHTNYRGKYSAIEDDLMVLYKFSCHAGEKMETLVDQPFYEKLDAFVDGMQDLSISTYSTTNRIGAKSKQTYMSSYGNQPQVI
;
A
#
# COMPACT_ATOMS: atom_id res chain seq x y z
N MET A 1 -10.55 12.71 -8.88
CA MET A 1 -9.68 11.97 -7.94
C MET A 1 -9.34 10.65 -8.60
N LYS A 2 -8.07 10.22 -8.58
CA LYS A 2 -7.70 8.85 -9.00
C LYS A 2 -8.29 7.90 -7.96
N GLU A 3 -8.97 6.84 -8.40
CA GLU A 3 -9.39 5.77 -7.49
C GLU A 3 -8.15 5.12 -6.88
N VAL A 4 -8.08 5.10 -5.56
CA VAL A 4 -7.09 4.35 -4.81
C VAL A 4 -7.77 3.05 -4.40
N ASN A 5 -7.58 1.99 -5.20
CA ASN A 5 -8.00 0.64 -4.85
C ASN A 5 -7.00 0.03 -3.86
N TYR A 6 -7.02 0.50 -2.62
CA TYR A 6 -6.26 -0.11 -1.54
C TYR A 6 -6.94 -1.41 -1.09
N ARG A 7 -6.18 -2.50 -1.06
CA ARG A 7 -6.58 -3.79 -0.46
C ARG A 7 -5.44 -4.27 0.42
N GLU A 8 -5.70 -4.39 1.73
CA GLU A 8 -4.70 -4.88 2.69
C GLU A 8 -4.18 -6.28 2.32
N ASP A 9 -5.06 -7.11 1.74
CA ASP A 9 -4.74 -8.48 1.32
C ASP A 9 -3.64 -8.52 0.25
N ASP A 10 -3.68 -7.62 -0.74
CA ASP A 10 -2.67 -7.55 -1.81
C ASP A 10 -1.27 -7.30 -1.25
N TRP A 11 -1.17 -6.51 -0.16
CA TRP A 11 0.10 -6.25 0.54
C TRP A 11 0.60 -7.44 1.34
N ARG A 12 -0.31 -8.11 2.04
CA ARG A 12 0.02 -9.32 2.80
C ARG A 12 0.47 -10.43 1.86
N GLU A 13 -0.17 -10.56 0.71
CA GLU A 13 0.22 -11.50 -0.34
C GLU A 13 1.62 -11.20 -0.88
N ALA A 14 1.90 -9.94 -1.24
CA ALA A 14 3.23 -9.52 -1.70
C ALA A 14 4.32 -9.78 -0.64
N LYS A 15 4.04 -9.45 0.63
CA LYS A 15 4.96 -9.71 1.74
C LYS A 15 5.19 -11.21 1.96
N SER A 16 4.14 -12.02 1.85
CA SER A 16 4.22 -13.48 1.99
C SER A 16 5.03 -14.11 0.85
N ALA A 17 4.79 -13.68 -0.40
CA ALA A 17 5.52 -14.15 -1.57
C ALA A 17 7.02 -13.85 -1.51
N LEU A 18 7.41 -12.75 -0.85
CA LEU A 18 8.82 -12.36 -0.67
C LEU A 18 9.53 -13.04 0.51
N ALA A 19 8.80 -13.62 1.46
CA ALA A 19 9.38 -14.22 2.65
C ALA A 19 10.42 -15.33 2.35
N PRO A 20 10.22 -16.24 1.38
CA PRO A 20 11.22 -17.25 1.02
C PRO A 20 12.52 -16.64 0.47
N PHE A 21 12.42 -15.54 -0.29
CA PHE A 21 13.60 -14.85 -0.85
C PHE A 21 14.41 -14.14 0.23
N ALA A 22 13.73 -13.49 1.17
CA ALA A 22 14.37 -12.91 2.35
C ALA A 22 15.09 -13.98 3.18
N ALA A 23 14.44 -15.13 3.43
CA ALA A 23 15.05 -16.26 4.13
C ALA A 23 16.25 -16.87 3.39
N ALA A 24 16.23 -16.87 2.06
CA ALA A 24 17.32 -17.31 1.21
C ALA A 24 18.47 -16.28 1.07
N ASN A 25 18.42 -15.17 1.81
CA ASN A 25 19.40 -14.07 1.74
C ASN A 25 19.65 -13.58 0.31
N TRP A 26 18.58 -13.36 -0.45
CA TRP A 26 18.67 -13.06 -1.88
C TRP A 26 19.43 -11.76 -2.20
N VAL A 27 19.25 -10.69 -1.39
CA VAL A 27 19.95 -9.40 -1.48
C VAL A 27 21.48 -9.53 -1.34
N GLY A 28 21.98 -10.64 -0.79
CA GLY A 28 23.40 -10.83 -0.50
C GLY A 28 24.11 -11.89 -1.32
N GLY A 29 23.40 -12.73 -2.09
CA GLY A 29 24.10 -13.87 -2.71
C GLY A 29 23.34 -14.80 -3.64
N LEU A 30 22.01 -14.74 -3.71
CA LEU A 30 21.26 -15.64 -4.59
C LEU A 30 21.68 -15.46 -6.06
N PHE A 31 21.68 -14.23 -6.56
CA PHE A 31 22.03 -13.96 -7.95
C PHE A 31 23.51 -14.19 -8.26
N ASN A 32 24.40 -13.92 -7.31
CA ASN A 32 25.82 -14.29 -7.42
C ASN A 32 25.99 -15.81 -7.56
N ASN A 33 25.21 -16.60 -6.83
CA ASN A 33 25.24 -18.06 -6.95
C ASN A 33 24.65 -18.53 -8.28
N LEU A 34 23.56 -17.92 -8.75
CA LEU A 34 22.98 -18.21 -10.06
C LEU A 34 23.94 -17.87 -11.20
N GLU A 35 24.73 -16.79 -11.06
CA GLU A 35 25.78 -16.47 -12.04
C GLU A 35 26.87 -17.53 -12.05
N LYS A 36 27.35 -17.99 -10.88
CA LYS A 36 28.34 -19.07 -10.79
C LYS A 36 27.83 -20.38 -11.40
N VAL A 37 26.59 -20.76 -11.09
CA VAL A 37 25.97 -21.95 -11.65
C VAL A 37 25.88 -21.85 -13.18
N SER A 38 25.49 -20.69 -13.71
CA SER A 38 25.41 -20.48 -15.15
C SER A 38 26.78 -20.60 -15.82
N LYS A 39 27.84 -20.04 -15.23
CA LYS A 39 29.21 -20.18 -15.74
C LYS A 39 29.68 -21.64 -15.73
N ASN A 40 29.43 -22.37 -14.64
CA ASN A 40 29.79 -23.78 -14.58
C ASN A 40 29.05 -24.62 -15.64
N MET A 41 27.80 -24.27 -15.96
CA MET A 41 27.05 -24.94 -17.03
C MET A 41 27.59 -24.58 -18.42
N GLU A 42 28.01 -23.33 -18.63
CA GLU A 42 28.66 -22.85 -19.85
C GLU A 42 29.99 -23.58 -20.07
N GLU A 43 30.84 -23.66 -19.04
CA GLU A 43 32.11 -24.41 -19.07
C GLU A 43 31.89 -25.91 -19.32
N ALA A 44 30.90 -26.54 -18.67
CA ALA A 44 30.60 -27.95 -18.90
C ALA A 44 30.09 -28.24 -20.33
N GLU A 45 29.35 -27.31 -20.94
CA GLU A 45 28.94 -27.43 -22.33
C GLU A 45 30.12 -27.32 -23.29
N GLU A 46 31.04 -26.37 -23.05
CA GLU A 46 32.28 -26.22 -23.81
C GLU A 46 33.17 -27.48 -23.69
N ASP A 47 33.39 -27.98 -22.47
CA ASP A 47 34.19 -29.18 -22.20
C ASP A 47 33.64 -30.41 -22.93
N ILE A 48 32.32 -30.61 -22.92
CA ILE A 48 31.68 -31.72 -23.65
C ILE A 48 31.90 -31.54 -25.15
N GLN A 49 31.69 -30.34 -25.69
CA GLN A 49 31.89 -30.09 -27.13
C GLN A 49 33.35 -30.32 -27.57
N GLU A 50 34.33 -30.02 -26.71
CA GLU A 50 35.75 -30.22 -27.00
C GLU A 50 36.20 -31.67 -26.86
N LEU A 51 35.75 -32.36 -25.81
CA LEU A 51 36.26 -33.69 -25.44
C LEU A 51 35.45 -34.86 -26.04
N ASP A 52 34.16 -34.65 -26.33
CA ASP A 52 33.25 -35.68 -26.83
C ASP A 52 33.43 -35.93 -28.34
N SER A 53 34.55 -36.57 -28.67
CA SER A 53 34.98 -36.82 -30.06
C SER A 53 34.05 -37.72 -30.86
N ASP A 54 33.33 -38.63 -30.19
CA ASP A 54 32.36 -39.53 -30.80
C ASP A 54 30.93 -38.98 -30.77
N HIS A 55 30.73 -37.77 -30.22
CA HIS A 55 29.46 -37.08 -30.11
C HIS A 55 28.37 -37.91 -29.40
N ALA A 56 28.76 -38.78 -28.47
CA ALA A 56 27.84 -39.64 -27.72
C ALA A 56 27.07 -38.89 -26.62
N ILE A 57 27.54 -37.72 -26.21
CA ILE A 57 26.99 -36.91 -25.12
C ILE A 57 26.32 -35.65 -25.69
N SER A 58 25.05 -35.47 -25.33
CA SER A 58 24.28 -34.25 -25.65
C SER A 58 24.03 -33.46 -24.38
N PHE A 59 24.58 -32.25 -24.31
CA PHE A 59 24.32 -31.29 -23.25
C PHE A 59 24.23 -29.88 -23.83
N GLN A 60 23.24 -29.12 -23.37
CA GLN A 60 23.06 -27.72 -23.71
C GLN A 60 22.43 -27.01 -22.51
N HIS A 61 22.98 -25.87 -22.13
CA HIS A 61 22.43 -25.04 -21.08
C HIS A 61 21.62 -23.88 -21.65
N THR A 62 20.61 -23.43 -20.90
CA THR A 62 19.91 -22.19 -21.23
C THR A 62 20.54 -21.04 -20.47
N ASN A 63 21.08 -20.07 -21.20
CA ASN A 63 21.70 -18.89 -20.59
C ASN A 63 20.63 -17.87 -20.17
N TYR A 64 20.48 -17.69 -18.86
CA TYR A 64 19.60 -16.68 -18.26
C TYR A 64 20.35 -15.53 -17.57
N ARG A 65 21.69 -15.48 -17.67
CA ARG A 65 22.52 -14.48 -16.95
C ARG A 65 22.07 -13.05 -17.22
N GLY A 66 21.68 -12.74 -18.45
CA GLY A 66 21.19 -11.41 -18.84
C GLY A 66 19.88 -10.98 -18.17
N LYS A 67 19.16 -11.89 -17.50
CA LYS A 67 17.89 -11.59 -16.80
C LYS A 67 18.05 -11.37 -15.30
N TYR A 68 19.15 -11.82 -14.70
CA TYR A 68 19.31 -11.84 -13.23
C TYR A 68 19.23 -10.45 -12.62
N SER A 69 19.94 -9.47 -13.16
CA SER A 69 19.90 -8.08 -12.66
C SER A 69 18.49 -7.48 -12.71
N ALA A 70 17.75 -7.70 -13.79
CA ALA A 70 16.39 -7.15 -13.91
C ALA A 70 15.44 -7.77 -12.88
N ILE A 71 15.54 -9.10 -12.67
CA ILE A 71 14.75 -9.79 -11.64
C ILE A 71 15.17 -9.31 -10.24
N GLU A 72 16.47 -9.08 -10.03
CA GLU A 72 16.98 -8.55 -8.77
C GLU A 72 16.39 -7.17 -8.45
N ASP A 73 16.39 -6.27 -9.42
CA ASP A 73 15.84 -4.93 -9.31
C ASP A 73 14.32 -4.96 -9.05
N ASP A 74 13.57 -5.77 -9.80
CA ASP A 74 12.12 -5.90 -9.66
C ASP A 74 11.72 -6.40 -8.26
N LEU A 75 12.40 -7.44 -7.77
CA LEU A 75 12.18 -7.96 -6.43
C LEU A 75 12.57 -6.92 -5.35
N MET A 76 13.55 -6.05 -5.62
CA MET A 76 13.99 -5.02 -4.66
C MET A 76 12.94 -3.92 -4.52
N VAL A 77 12.32 -3.53 -5.64
CA VAL A 77 11.17 -2.63 -5.66
C VAL A 77 10.02 -3.25 -4.87
N LEU A 78 9.67 -4.50 -5.17
CA LEU A 78 8.58 -5.21 -4.49
C LEU A 78 8.85 -5.33 -2.98
N TYR A 79 10.08 -5.62 -2.58
CA TYR A 79 10.50 -5.69 -1.18
C TYR A 79 10.31 -4.37 -0.46
N LYS A 80 10.87 -3.27 -1.00
CA LYS A 80 10.73 -1.93 -0.41
C LYS A 80 9.27 -1.51 -0.28
N PHE A 81 8.47 -1.81 -1.31
CA PHE A 81 7.03 -1.56 -1.33
C PHE A 81 6.31 -2.33 -0.22
N SER A 82 6.52 -3.65 -0.14
CA SER A 82 5.89 -4.51 0.88
C SER A 82 6.24 -4.13 2.33
N CYS A 83 7.43 -3.58 2.57
CA CYS A 83 7.87 -3.17 3.91
C CYS A 83 7.25 -1.85 4.38
N HIS A 84 7.08 -0.86 3.50
CA HIS A 84 6.80 0.52 3.92
C HIS A 84 5.39 1.01 3.58
N ALA A 85 4.61 0.22 2.86
CA ALA A 85 3.33 0.68 2.37
C ALA A 85 2.26 0.84 3.44
N GLY A 86 2.19 -0.07 4.41
CA GLY A 86 1.26 0.05 5.53
C GLY A 86 1.50 1.35 6.29
N GLU A 87 2.75 1.59 6.70
CA GLU A 87 3.16 2.82 7.37
C GLU A 87 2.85 4.08 6.54
N LYS A 88 3.13 4.04 5.23
CA LYS A 88 2.84 5.17 4.33
C LYS A 88 1.34 5.42 4.19
N MET A 89 0.51 4.38 4.11
CA MET A 89 -0.94 4.51 4.02
C MET A 89 -1.51 5.11 5.31
N GLU A 90 -1.07 4.58 6.45
CA GLU A 90 -1.45 5.07 7.78
C GLU A 90 -1.10 6.55 7.94
N THR A 91 0.14 6.92 7.61
CA THR A 91 0.66 8.28 7.83
C THR A 91 0.11 9.31 6.83
N LEU A 92 -0.02 8.95 5.55
CA LEU A 92 -0.36 9.91 4.49
C LEU A 92 -1.86 9.98 4.20
N VAL A 93 -2.63 8.96 4.57
CA VAL A 93 -4.06 8.86 4.22
C VAL A 93 -4.90 8.74 5.47
N ASP A 94 -4.70 7.70 6.28
CA ASP A 94 -5.61 7.37 7.37
C ASP A 94 -5.58 8.43 8.46
N GLN A 95 -4.39 8.77 8.97
CA GLN A 95 -4.25 9.77 10.03
C GLN A 95 -4.79 11.15 9.63
N PRO A 96 -4.42 11.75 8.48
CA PRO A 96 -4.99 13.04 8.05
C PRO A 96 -6.50 12.99 7.80
N PHE A 97 -7.06 11.82 7.47
CA PHE A 97 -8.50 11.65 7.33
C PHE A 97 -9.19 11.67 8.69
N TYR A 98 -8.69 10.90 9.66
CA TYR A 98 -9.26 10.86 11.03
C TYR A 98 -9.16 12.23 11.71
N GLU A 99 -8.03 12.92 11.60
CA GLU A 99 -7.86 14.28 12.17
C GLU A 99 -8.89 15.28 11.60
N LYS A 100 -9.21 15.18 10.30
CA LYS A 100 -10.23 16.03 9.68
C LYS A 100 -11.65 15.64 10.11
N LEU A 101 -11.90 14.36 10.34
CA LEU A 101 -13.19 13.88 10.81
C LEU A 101 -13.45 14.34 12.24
N ASP A 102 -12.44 14.24 13.12
CA ASP A 102 -12.52 14.73 14.50
C ASP A 102 -12.80 16.24 14.52
N ALA A 103 -12.04 17.02 13.75
CA ALA A 103 -12.26 18.47 13.65
C ALA A 103 -13.67 18.82 13.12
N PHE A 104 -14.22 18.01 12.22
CA PHE A 104 -15.59 18.19 11.74
C PHE A 104 -16.63 17.89 12.82
N VAL A 105 -16.47 16.79 13.55
CA VAL A 105 -17.38 16.39 14.64
C VAL A 105 -17.34 17.41 15.78
N ASP A 106 -16.16 17.87 16.17
CA ASP A 106 -15.98 18.93 17.16
C ASP A 106 -16.71 20.21 16.75
N GLY A 107 -16.51 20.63 15.49
CA GLY A 107 -17.20 21.79 14.94
C GLY A 107 -18.73 21.65 14.93
N MET A 108 -19.23 20.44 14.66
CA MET A 108 -20.67 20.14 14.70
C MET A 108 -21.22 20.11 16.13
N GLN A 109 -20.46 19.65 17.11
CA GLN A 109 -20.84 19.66 18.53
C GLN A 109 -20.93 21.10 19.06
N ASP A 110 -20.05 21.97 18.62
CA ASP A 110 -20.05 23.39 18.97
C ASP A 110 -21.17 24.20 18.27
N LEU A 111 -21.91 23.60 17.34
CA LEU A 111 -23.08 24.23 16.74
C LEU A 111 -24.24 24.29 17.74
N SER A 112 -24.41 25.46 18.36
CA SER A 112 -25.62 25.79 19.09
C SER A 112 -26.62 26.52 18.18
N ILE A 113 -27.90 26.15 18.29
CA ILE A 113 -29.00 26.91 17.67
C ILE A 113 -29.04 28.38 18.14
N SER A 114 -28.43 28.64 19.31
CA SER A 114 -28.39 29.95 19.94
C SER A 114 -27.36 30.91 19.33
N THR A 115 -26.34 30.40 18.63
CA THR A 115 -25.24 31.20 18.07
C THR A 115 -25.44 31.53 16.59
N TYR A 116 -26.38 30.88 15.89
CA TYR A 116 -26.74 31.25 14.52
C TYR A 116 -27.98 32.14 14.48
N SER A 117 -27.91 33.20 13.68
CA SER A 117 -29.07 34.06 13.36
C SER A 117 -29.45 33.82 11.90
N THR A 118 -30.72 33.51 11.64
CA THR A 118 -31.23 33.41 10.27
C THR A 118 -31.98 34.68 9.90
N THR A 119 -31.83 35.10 8.64
CA THR A 119 -32.65 36.18 8.11
C THR A 119 -34.09 35.70 7.98
N ASN A 120 -35.03 36.46 8.55
CA ASN A 120 -36.45 36.21 8.44
C ASN A 120 -36.93 36.31 6.98
N ARG A 121 -37.13 35.17 6.33
CA ARG A 121 -37.56 35.08 4.92
C ARG A 121 -39.08 35.16 4.73
N ILE A 122 -39.86 34.96 5.78
CA ILE A 122 -41.33 34.91 5.72
C ILE A 122 -41.99 36.23 6.14
N GLY A 123 -41.21 37.25 6.48
CA GLY A 123 -41.72 38.57 6.86
C GLY A 123 -42.41 38.60 8.23
N ALA A 124 -42.08 37.67 9.14
CA ALA A 124 -42.65 37.64 10.48
C ALA A 124 -42.34 38.95 11.25
N LYS A 125 -43.35 39.62 11.80
CA LYS A 125 -43.19 40.95 12.42
C LYS A 125 -43.06 40.92 13.95
N SER A 126 -43.28 39.77 14.59
CA SER A 126 -43.29 39.63 16.05
C SER A 126 -43.04 38.18 16.47
N LYS A 127 -42.38 37.99 17.62
CA LYS A 127 -42.23 36.69 18.29
C LYS A 127 -43.30 36.54 19.37
N GLN A 128 -43.88 35.35 19.52
CA GLN A 128 -44.75 35.01 20.66
C GLN A 128 -44.14 33.84 21.42
N THR A 129 -43.95 34.01 22.73
CA THR A 129 -43.42 32.95 23.62
C THR A 129 -44.61 32.29 24.32
N TYR A 130 -44.75 30.97 24.18
CA TYR A 130 -45.73 30.19 24.91
C TYR A 130 -45.07 29.50 26.10
N MET A 131 -45.59 29.70 27.31
CA MET A 131 -45.22 28.88 28.46
C MET A 131 -46.15 27.67 28.54
N SER A 132 -45.60 26.46 28.43
CA SER A 132 -46.31 25.23 28.76
C SER A 132 -46.28 25.02 30.27
N SER A 133 -47.39 24.57 30.87
CA SER A 133 -47.50 24.35 32.33
C SER A 133 -46.72 23.14 32.85
N TYR A 134 -46.06 22.38 31.96
CA TYR A 134 -45.20 21.26 32.32
C TYR A 134 -43.76 21.55 31.87
N GLY A 135 -42.97 22.09 32.78
CA GLY A 135 -41.55 22.37 32.60
C GLY A 135 -41.26 23.82 32.23
N ASN A 136 -40.71 24.57 33.18
CA ASN A 136 -40.21 25.94 33.02
C ASN A 136 -39.05 26.00 32.02
N GLN A 137 -39.32 25.94 30.72
CA GLN A 137 -38.38 26.39 29.67
C GLN A 137 -39.18 27.12 28.59
N PRO A 138 -38.95 28.43 28.38
CA PRO A 138 -39.66 29.19 27.36
C PRO A 138 -39.28 28.67 25.96
N GLN A 139 -40.28 28.25 25.18
CA GLN A 139 -40.08 27.93 23.77
C GLN A 139 -40.34 29.18 22.93
N VAL A 140 -39.37 29.53 22.09
CA VAL A 140 -39.45 30.63 21.12
C VAL A 140 -39.63 30.00 19.74
N ILE A 141 -40.73 30.33 19.05
CA ILE A 141 -40.94 30.03 17.63
C ILE A 141 -40.46 31.23 16.81
#